data_AF-A0A2S9SU61-F1
#
_entry.id   AF-A0A2S9SU61-F1
#
_cell.length_a   1.000
_cell.length_b   1.000
_cell.length_c   1.000
_cell.angle_alpha   90.00
_cell.angle_beta   90.00
_cell.angle_gamma   90.00
#
_symmetry.space_group_name_H-M   'P 1'
#
loop_
_entity.id
_entity.type
_entity.pdbx_description
1 polymer ?
#
loop_
_entity_poly.entity_id
_entity_poly.type
_entity_poly.pdbx_seq_one_letter_code
_entity_poly.pdbx_strand_id
1 'polypeptide(L)' 'MEIKPDKLIKKMEVLDYVCIGETKIDEIIKDGKFVKPIFIDGFSHALYSINEVQEWIKLQRQKRDENSDVSKIVKKQQK' A
#
# COMPACT_ATOMS: atom_id res chain seq x y z
N MET A 1 17.62 -16.60 -10.52
CA MET A 1 16.55 -15.72 -10.03
C MET A 1 17.10 -15.06 -8.77
N GLU A 2 17.42 -13.77 -8.82
CA GLU A 2 17.88 -13.06 -7.62
C GLU A 2 16.68 -12.90 -6.67
N ILE A 3 16.63 -13.73 -5.63
CA ILE A 3 15.69 -13.57 -4.53
C ILE A 3 16.21 -12.36 -3.74
N LYS A 4 15.78 -11.15 -4.11
CA LYS A 4 16.11 -9.98 -3.30
C LYS A 4 15.51 -10.21 -1.92
N PRO A 5 16.31 -10.20 -0.85
CA PRO A 5 15.77 -10.37 0.48
C PRO A 5 14.79 -9.23 0.74
N ASP A 6 13.57 -9.60 1.13
CA ASP A 6 12.61 -8.61 1.57
C ASP A 6 13.15 -7.93 2.81
N LYS A 7 13.01 -6.60 2.84
CA LYS A 7 13.50 -5.78 3.94
C LYS A 7 12.30 -5.22 4.70
N LEU A 8 12.41 -5.27 6.01
CA LEU A 8 11.44 -4.65 6.90
C LEU A 8 11.87 -3.23 7.23
N ILE A 9 10.94 -2.29 7.09
CA ILE A 9 11.11 -0.88 7.43
C ILE A 9 10.10 -0.44 8.48
N LYS A 10 10.47 0.56 9.28
CA LYS A 10 9.59 1.11 10.34
C LYS A 10 8.46 1.92 9.71
N LYS A 11 7.34 2.08 10.44
CA LYS A 11 6.24 2.99 10.04
C LYS A 11 6.75 4.36 9.59
N MET A 12 7.72 4.93 10.31
CA MET A 12 8.27 6.25 10.02
C MET A 12 8.99 6.32 8.66
N GLU A 13 9.73 5.26 8.31
CA GLU A 13 10.36 5.15 6.98
C GLU A 13 9.30 5.00 5.88
N VAL A 14 8.22 4.26 6.16
CA VAL A 14 7.10 4.14 5.21
C VAL A 14 6.49 5.52 4.94
N LEU A 15 6.28 6.35 5.96
CA LEU A 15 5.76 7.71 5.80
C LEU A 15 6.60 8.55 4.85
N ASP A 16 7.93 8.51 5.03
CA ASP A 16 8.88 9.18 4.15
C ASP A 16 8.83 8.61 2.73
N TYR A 17 8.75 7.28 2.62
CA TYR A 17 8.75 6.56 1.34
C TYR A 17 7.53 6.85 0.47
N VAL A 18 6.33 6.88 1.04
CA VAL A 18 5.10 7.26 0.31
C VAL A 18 4.84 8.76 0.30
N CYS A 19 5.59 9.55 1.09
CA CYS A 19 5.39 10.99 1.23
C CYS A 19 3.94 11.36 1.61
N ILE A 20 3.29 10.52 2.42
CA ILE A 20 1.92 10.72 2.91
C ILE A 20 1.99 11.14 4.38
N GLY A 21 1.20 12.15 4.75
CA GLY A 21 1.13 12.61 6.14
C GLY A 21 0.66 11.50 7.11
N GLU A 22 1.20 11.52 8.32
CA GLU A 22 1.01 10.46 9.33
C GLU A 22 -0.47 10.19 9.64
N THR A 23 -1.28 11.25 9.74
CA THR A 23 -2.72 11.14 9.96
C THR A 23 -3.40 10.35 8.84
N LYS A 24 -3.02 10.59 7.59
CA LYS A 24 -3.66 9.92 6.45
C LYS A 24 -3.20 8.48 6.31
N ILE A 25 -1.92 8.17 6.55
CA ILE A 25 -1.52 6.76 6.54
C ILE A 25 -2.25 5.99 7.64
N ASP A 26 -2.41 6.59 8.83
CA ASP A 26 -3.07 5.93 9.95
C ASP A 26 -4.53 5.62 9.64
N GLU A 27 -5.24 6.56 9.02
CA GLU A 27 -6.59 6.32 8.52
C GLU A 27 -6.63 5.19 7.48
N ILE A 28 -5.71 5.15 6.52
CA ILE A 28 -5.67 4.12 5.46
C ILE A 28 -5.33 2.74 6.06
N ILE A 29 -4.42 2.69 7.03
CA ILE A 29 -4.08 1.47 7.80
C ILE A 29 -5.31 0.99 8.56
N LYS A 30 -6.01 1.89 9.26
CA LYS A 30 -7.21 1.59 10.03
C LYS A 30 -8.37 1.12 9.16
N ASP A 31 -8.48 1.67 7.94
CA ASP A 31 -9.46 1.27 6.94
C ASP A 31 -9.11 -0.08 6.27
N GLY A 32 -7.94 -0.65 6.58
CA GLY A 32 -7.46 -1.91 5.98
C GLY A 32 -7.07 -1.77 4.51
N LYS A 33 -6.90 -0.53 4.03
CA LYS A 33 -6.50 -0.21 2.65
C LYS A 33 -4.98 -0.13 2.48
N PHE A 34 -4.22 -0.18 3.57
CA PHE A 34 -2.76 -0.19 3.56
C PHE A 34 -2.20 -1.57 3.95
N VAL A 35 -0.88 -1.72 3.77
CA VAL A 35 -0.11 -2.88 4.20
C VAL A 35 -0.29 -3.11 5.71
N LYS A 36 -0.40 -4.37 6.13
CA LYS A 36 -0.56 -4.70 7.55
C LYS A 36 0.77 -4.54 8.30
N PRO A 37 0.76 -3.94 9.50
CA PRO A 37 1.95 -3.88 10.33
C PRO A 37 2.34 -5.28 10.82
N ILE A 38 3.63 -5.57 10.75
CA ILE A 38 4.27 -6.77 11.28
C ILE A 38 4.83 -6.42 12.66
N PHE A 39 4.41 -7.16 13.67
CA PHE A 39 4.92 -7.05 15.04
C PHE A 39 5.84 -8.22 15.32
N ILE A 40 7.06 -7.92 15.78
CA ILE A 40 8.05 -8.92 16.17
C ILE A 40 8.22 -8.85 17.69
N ASP A 41 8.24 -10.00 18.35
CA ASP A 41 8.47 -10.08 19.79
C ASP A 41 9.81 -9.41 20.15
N GLY A 42 9.79 -8.51 21.14
CA GLY A 42 10.95 -7.69 21.51
C GLY A 42 11.15 -6.42 20.67
N PHE A 43 10.26 -6.09 19.74
CA PHE A 43 10.33 -4.86 18.94
C PHE A 43 9.09 -3.98 19.12
N SER A 44 9.25 -2.81 19.72
CA SER A 44 8.13 -1.91 20.08
C SER A 44 7.49 -1.17 18.91
N HIS A 45 8.00 -1.32 17.68
CA HIS A 45 7.54 -0.58 16.51
C HIS A 45 6.91 -1.50 15.47
N ALA A 46 5.83 -1.03 14.85
CA ALA A 46 5.27 -1.67 13.67
C ALA A 46 6.26 -1.63 12.50
N LEU A 47 6.56 -2.79 11.95
CA LEU A 47 7.37 -2.98 10.77
C LEU A 47 6.50 -3.26 9.54
N TYR A 48 7.03 -2.95 8.36
CA TYR A 48 6.36 -3.15 7.08
C TYR A 48 7.34 -3.72 6.09
N SER A 49 6.87 -4.65 5.27
CA SER A 49 7.64 -5.18 4.14
C SER A 49 7.76 -4.11 3.05
N ILE A 50 8.99 -3.84 2.59
CA ILE A 50 9.21 -2.92 1.46
C ILE A 50 8.48 -3.42 0.23
N ASN A 51 8.48 -4.74 -0.06
CA ASN A 51 7.77 -5.27 -1.22
C ASN A 51 6.29 -4.94 -1.16
N GLU A 52 5.63 -5.19 -0.04
CA GLU A 52 4.19 -4.90 0.09
C GLU A 52 3.89 -3.41 -0.08
N VAL A 53 4.74 -2.52 0.47
CA VAL A 53 4.59 -1.07 0.29
C VAL A 53 4.76 -0.70 -1.19
N GLN A 54 5.75 -1.27 -1.89
CA GLN A 54 5.93 -1.05 -3.32
C GLN A 54 4.75 -1.59 -4.16
N GLU A 55 4.21 -2.75 -3.81
CA GLU A 55 3.01 -3.29 -4.44
C GLU A 55 1.80 -2.40 -4.22
N TRP A 56 1.63 -1.84 -3.02
CA TRP A 56 0.57 -0.89 -2.73
C TRP A 56 0.67 0.37 -3.60
N ILE A 57 1.88 0.93 -3.77
CA ILE A 57 2.11 2.09 -4.65
C ILE A 57 1.77 1.74 -6.10
N LYS A 58 2.17 0.55 -6.58
CA LYS A 58 1.82 0.07 -7.92
C LYS A 58 0.31 -0.05 -8.08
N LEU A 59 -0.40 -0.58 -7.09
CA LEU A 59 -1.86 -0.67 -7.10
C LEU A 59 -2.52 0.71 -7.16
N GLN A 60 -2.03 1.71 -6.41
CA GLN A 60 -2.57 3.08 -6.51
C GLN A 60 -2.33 3.68 -7.89
N ARG A 61 -1.14 3.47 -8.47
CA ARG A 61 -0.83 3.90 -9.83
C ARG A 61 -1.71 3.20 -10.86
N GLN A 62 -1.88 1.88 -10.76
CA GLN A 62 -2.78 1.14 -11.64
C GLN A 62 -4.22 1.62 -11.49
N LYS A 63 -4.72 1.89 -10.28
CA LYS A 63 -6.06 2.48 -10.10
C LYS A 63 -6.19 3.84 -10.79
N ARG A 64 -5.14 4.66 -10.82
CA ARG A 64 -5.13 5.92 -11.59
C ARG A 64 -5.20 5.65 -13.09
N ASP A 65 -4.34 4.78 -13.61
CA ASP A 65 -4.27 4.45 -15.04
C ASP A 65 -5.55 3.71 -15.52
N GLU A 66 -6.09 2.81 -14.71
CA GLU A 66 -7.34 2.07 -14.97
C GLU A 66 -8.55 2.99 -14.91
N ASN A 67 -8.57 3.99 -14.00
CA ASN A 67 -9.58 5.05 -13.97
C ASN A 67 -9.47 6.02 -15.16
N SER A 68 -8.45 5.89 -16.01
CA SER A 68 -8.40 6.53 -17.33
C SER A 68 -9.14 5.74 -18.42
N ASP A 69 -9.59 4.50 -18.16
CA ASP A 69 -10.32 3.62 -19.12
C ASP A 69 -11.67 3.07 -18.59
N VAL A 70 -12.10 3.32 -17.33
CA VAL A 70 -13.42 2.87 -16.83
C VAL A 70 -14.62 3.60 -17.48
N SER A 71 -14.38 4.59 -18.34
CA SER A 71 -15.43 5.21 -19.18
C SER A 71 -16.13 4.23 -20.14
N LYS A 72 -15.69 2.95 -20.25
CA LYS A 72 -16.29 1.96 -21.18
C LYS A 72 -17.06 0.79 -20.57
N ILE A 73 -17.08 0.57 -19.25
CA ILE A 73 -17.60 -0.72 -18.69
C ILE A 73 -18.90 -0.67 -17.88
N VAL A 74 -19.44 0.51 -17.53
CA VAL A 74 -20.73 0.59 -16.80
C VAL A 74 -21.85 1.15 -17.68
N LYS A 75 -22.02 0.59 -18.89
CA LYS A 75 -23.26 0.72 -19.69
C LYS A 75 -23.55 -0.55 -20.50
N LYS A 76 -23.65 -1.70 -19.84
CA LYS A 76 -24.46 -2.82 -20.37
C LYS A 76 -24.68 -3.87 -19.29
N GLN A 77 -25.82 -3.76 -18.62
CA GLN A 77 -26.72 -4.89 -18.35
C GLN A 77 -27.98 -4.31 -17.71
N GLN A 78 -28.75 -3.64 -18.55
CA GLN A 78 -30.19 -3.55 -18.40
C GLN A 78 -30.73 -4.21 -19.67
N LYS A 79 -31.10 -5.49 -19.53
CA LYS A 79 -32.00 -6.16 -20.43
C LYS A 79 -32.80 -7.16 -19.62
#